data_AF-F2RAZ1-F1
#
_entry.id   AF-F2RAZ1-F1
#
_cell.length_a   1.000
_cell.length_b   1.000
_cell.length_c   1.000
_cell.angle_alpha   90.00
_cell.angle_beta   90.00
_cell.angle_gamma   90.00
#
_symmetry.space_group_name_H-M   'P 1'
#
loop_
_entity.id
_entity.type
_entity.pdbx_description
1 polymer ?
#
loop_
_entity_poly.entity_id
_entity_poly.type
_entity_poly.pdbx_seq_one_letter_code
_entity_poly.pdbx_strand_id
1 'polypeptide(L)' 'MTTPSNPASDPGPRGGRVPPGETPAGESSTGSGAGPYRPLSRGWGKGPLILICLLAVLVALFFLAYAITLAV' A
#
# COMPACT_ATOMS: atom_id res chain seq x y z
N MET A 1 -33.00 -43.45 -23.47
CA MET A 1 -33.79 -42.19 -23.56
C MET A 1 -32.99 -41.11 -22.85
N THR A 2 -32.28 -40.25 -23.59
CA THR A 2 -31.41 -39.19 -23.06
C THR A 2 -32.24 -37.92 -22.90
N THR A 3 -32.52 -37.48 -21.68
CA THR A 3 -33.17 -36.18 -21.45
C THR A 3 -32.19 -35.05 -21.79
N PRO A 4 -32.58 -34.04 -22.59
CA PRO A 4 -31.69 -32.96 -23.00
C PRO A 4 -31.37 -32.05 -21.80
N SER A 5 -30.10 -31.68 -21.63
CA SER A 5 -29.66 -30.72 -20.63
C SER A 5 -30.27 -29.34 -20.92
N ASN A 6 -31.21 -28.90 -20.09
CA ASN A 6 -31.86 -27.60 -20.18
C ASN A 6 -30.89 -26.49 -19.71
N PRO A 7 -30.46 -25.56 -20.59
CA PRO A 7 -29.50 -24.50 -20.24
C PRO A 7 -30.05 -23.47 -19.24
N ALA A 8 -31.36 -23.43 -19.01
CA ALA A 8 -31.96 -22.55 -17.99
C ALA A 8 -31.74 -23.06 -16.54
N SER A 9 -31.17 -24.27 -16.37
CA SER A 9 -30.97 -24.91 -15.07
C SER A 9 -29.51 -24.88 -14.61
N ASP A 10 -28.62 -24.25 -15.38
CA ASP A 10 -27.21 -24.12 -15.00
C ASP A 10 -27.03 -22.84 -14.16
N PRO A 11 -26.79 -22.94 -12.83
CA PRO A 11 -26.37 -21.79 -12.08
C PRO A 11 -24.93 -21.52 -12.48
N GLY A 12 -24.75 -20.62 -13.46
CA GLY A 12 -23.44 -20.10 -13.83
C GLY A 12 -22.62 -19.66 -12.60
N PRO A 13 -21.29 -19.52 -12.74
CA PRO A 13 -20.37 -19.30 -11.62
C PRO A 13 -20.97 -18.23 -10.72
N ARG A 14 -21.30 -18.62 -9.49
CA ARG A 14 -22.03 -17.81 -8.52
C ARG A 14 -21.27 -16.50 -8.30
N GLY A 15 -21.59 -15.49 -9.10
CA GLY A 15 -21.21 -14.11 -8.86
C GLY A 15 -21.87 -13.74 -7.54
N GLY A 16 -21.06 -13.77 -6.47
CA GLY A 16 -21.46 -13.45 -5.12
C GLY A 16 -22.04 -12.05 -5.10
N ARG A 17 -23.36 -11.97 -5.24
CA ARG A 17 -24.14 -10.77 -5.04
C ARG A 17 -24.12 -10.55 -3.53
N VAL A 18 -23.10 -9.82 -3.10
CA VAL A 18 -22.88 -9.45 -1.70
C VAL A 18 -24.17 -8.77 -1.19
N PRO A 19 -24.78 -9.23 -0.08
CA PRO A 19 -26.02 -8.66 0.43
C PRO A 19 -25.93 -7.13 0.60
N PRO A 20 -27.00 -6.36 0.34
CA PRO A 20 -26.98 -4.91 0.56
C PRO A 20 -26.72 -4.61 2.05
N GLY A 21 -25.53 -4.12 2.38
CA GLY A 21 -25.05 -3.88 3.75
C GLY A 21 -23.76 -4.62 4.09
N GLU A 22 -23.42 -5.65 3.32
CA GLU A 22 -22.10 -6.29 3.35
C GLU A 22 -21.22 -5.49 2.37
N THR A 23 -20.37 -4.62 2.89
CA THR A 23 -19.46 -3.85 2.04
C THR A 23 -18.50 -4.80 1.33
N PRO A 24 -18.28 -4.63 0.00
CA PRO A 24 -17.36 -5.46 -0.75
C PRO A 24 -15.99 -5.57 -0.05
N ALA A 25 -15.31 -6.71 -0.21
CA ALA A 25 -14.00 -6.98 0.39
C ALA A 25 -12.89 -5.94 0.06
N GLY A 26 -13.19 -4.94 -0.76
CA GLY A 26 -12.34 -3.80 -1.10
C GLY A 26 -12.29 -2.68 -0.06
N GLU A 27 -13.09 -2.70 1.02
CA GLU A 27 -12.95 -1.72 2.11
C GLU A 27 -11.87 -2.10 3.13
N SER A 28 -11.30 -3.30 3.00
CA SER A 28 -10.19 -3.81 3.82
C SER A 28 -8.82 -3.25 3.42
N SER A 29 -8.77 -2.08 2.76
CA SER A 29 -7.48 -1.43 2.43
C SER A 29 -6.78 -0.86 3.67
N THR A 30 -7.50 -0.76 4.79
CA THR A 30 -6.90 -0.76 6.12
C THR A 30 -7.29 -2.06 6.77
N GLY A 31 -6.45 -3.09 6.65
CA GLY A 31 -6.64 -4.29 7.45
C GLY A 31 -6.88 -3.88 8.90
N SER A 32 -7.76 -4.59 9.60
CA SER A 32 -7.97 -4.50 11.06
C SER A 32 -6.72 -4.95 11.85
N GLY A 33 -5.54 -4.80 11.27
CA GLY A 33 -4.28 -5.48 11.55
C GLY A 33 -3.54 -4.97 12.77
N ALA A 34 -4.24 -4.44 13.75
CA ALA A 34 -3.72 -4.45 15.11
C ALA A 34 -4.24 -5.73 15.78
N GLY A 35 -3.71 -6.88 15.33
CA GLY A 35 -3.67 -8.06 16.19
C GLY A 35 -3.04 -7.72 17.55
N PRO A 36 -3.04 -8.65 18.53
CA PRO A 36 -2.52 -8.40 19.87
C PRO A 36 -1.21 -7.60 19.84
N TYR A 37 -1.12 -6.55 20.66
CA TYR A 37 -0.04 -5.56 20.60
C TYR A 37 1.31 -6.23 20.38
N ARG A 38 1.90 -5.99 19.20
CA ARG A 38 3.23 -6.44 18.87
C ARG A 38 4.15 -5.21 18.88
N PRO A 39 5.22 -5.18 19.69
CA PRO A 39 6.17 -4.09 19.61
C PRO A 39 6.79 -4.11 18.21
N LEU A 40 6.44 -3.11 17.39
CA LEU A 40 7.08 -2.91 16.10
C LEU A 40 8.56 -2.63 16.36
N SER A 41 9.45 -3.34 15.65
CA SER A 41 10.90 -3.18 15.83
C SER A 41 11.27 -1.71 15.58
N ARG A 42 11.56 -0.98 16.66
CA ARG A 42 11.73 0.48 16.65
C ARG A 42 13.00 0.97 15.92
N GLY A 43 13.77 0.05 15.34
CA GLY A 43 15.09 0.29 14.77
C GLY A 43 15.11 0.82 13.34
N TRP A 44 14.08 0.54 12.53
CA TRP A 44 14.14 0.83 11.09
C TRP A 44 13.69 2.24 10.69
N GLY A 45 13.05 3.01 11.57
CA GLY A 45 12.67 4.39 11.26
C GLY A 45 13.86 5.36 11.19
N LYS A 46 14.91 5.12 11.99
CA LYS A 46 16.06 6.03 12.10
C LYS A 46 16.99 5.95 10.91
N GLY A 47 17.22 4.76 10.35
CA GLY A 47 18.14 4.55 9.23
C GLY A 47 17.79 5.39 7.99
N PRO A 48 16.57 5.25 7.43
CA PRO A 48 16.11 6.04 6.30
C PRO A 48 16.10 7.55 6.60
N LEU A 49 15.70 7.95 7.80
CA LEU A 49 15.69 9.37 8.20
C LEU A 49 17.10 9.97 8.18
N ILE A 50 18.09 9.28 8.75
CA ILE A 50 19.49 9.73 8.75
C ILE A 50 20.02 9.81 7.32
N LEU A 51 19.71 8.84 6.47
CA LEU A 51 20.13 8.82 5.07
C LEU A 51 19.59 10.04 4.29
N ILE A 52 18.30 10.35 4.47
CA ILE A 52 17.66 11.50 3.82
C ILE A 52 18.26 12.81 4.35
N CYS A 53 18.47 12.95 5.65
CA CYS A 53 19.11 14.12 6.23
C CYS A 53 20.53 14.34 5.69
N LEU A 54 21.35 13.28 5.59
CA LEU A 54 22.69 13.37 5.03
C LEU A 54 22.67 13.82 3.57
N LEU A 55 21.77 13.23 2.77
CA LEU A 55 21.62 13.62 1.37
C LEU A 55 21.21 15.09 1.24
N ALA A 56 20.25 15.56 2.06
CA ALA A 56 19.82 16.94 2.07
C ALA A 56 20.96 17.92 2.41
N VAL A 57 21.80 17.58 3.40
CA VAL A 57 22.98 18.38 3.76
C VAL A 57 23.99 18.43 2.61
N LEU A 58 24.27 17.30 1.95
CA LEU A 58 25.18 17.26 0.80
C LEU A 58 24.69 18.16 -0.34
N VAL A 59 23.39 18.08 -0.66
CA VAL A 59 22.77 18.93 -1.69
C VAL A 59 22.85 20.41 -1.30
N ALA A 60 22.54 20.75 -0.05
CA ALA A 60 22.64 22.13 0.44
C ALA A 60 24.07 22.68 0.36
N LEU A 61 25.08 21.89 0.75
CA LEU A 61 26.48 22.27 0.64
C LEU A 61 26.94 22.45 -0.80
N PHE A 62 26.46 21.62 -1.73
CA PHE A 62 26.73 21.78 -3.16
C PHE A 62 26.22 23.14 -3.66
N PHE A 63 24.96 23.48 -3.38
CA PHE A 63 24.39 24.76 -3.79
C PHE A 63 25.09 25.94 -3.12
N LEU A 64 25.46 25.81 -1.84
CA LEU A 64 26.22 26.83 -1.13
C LEU A 64 27.57 27.09 -1.80
N ALA A 65 28.34 26.03 -2.11
CA ALA A 65 29.62 26.15 -2.81
C ALA A 65 29.46 26.73 -4.22
N TYR A 66 28.43 26.29 -4.95
CA TYR A 66 28.11 26.82 -6.27
C TYR A 66 27.78 28.33 -6.21
N ALA A 67 26.95 28.74 -5.25
CA ALA A 67 26.60 30.15 -5.05
C ALA A 67 27.82 31.01 -4.72
N ILE A 68 28.73 30.53 -3.85
CA ILE A 68 29.99 31.21 -3.56
C ILE A 68 30.85 31.35 -4.83
N THR A 69 30.91 30.30 -5.64
CA THR A 69 31.70 30.29 -6.90
C THR A 69 31.14 31.28 -7.93
N LEU A 70 29.82 31.50 -7.96
CA LEU A 70 29.21 32.51 -8.83
C LEU A 70 29.29 33.93 -8.27
N ALA A 71 29.39 34.07 -6.95
CA ALA A 71 29.42 35.37 -6.27
C ALA A 71 30.82 36.00 -6.23
N VAL A 72 31.87 35.21 -6.45
CA VAL A 72 33.27 35.66 -6.56
C VAL A 72 33.65 35.95 -8.02
#